data_AF-A0A8S3R768-F1
#
_entry.id   AF-A0A8S3R768-F1
#
_cell.length_a   1.000
_cell.length_b   1.000
_cell.length_c   1.000
_cell.angle_alpha   90.00
_cell.angle_beta   90.00
_cell.angle_gamma   90.00
#
_symmetry.space_group_name_H-M   'P 1'
#
loop_
_entity.id
_entity.type
_entity.pdbx_description
1 polymer ?
#
loop_
_entity_poly.entity_id
_entity_poly.type
_entity_poly.pdbx_seq_one_letter_code
_entity_poly.pdbx_strand_id
1 'polypeptide(L)'
;MSSPCCDGCSRIDKSTISIRFCMDCEESLCHECDTAHKTIKVLTTHQLVNLNALPTGTVKYLAAKPYSDKKICRFSSADKCTGSVDLGEKPWDIAIHSKSGKIVATLRSGSLQILENMEATTKFDILSDKLYGVAWINDDLVVGGKAEIYFLDSNMEHAKTLQIGANVIYYIHAKDRKVYLSDY
;
A
#
# COMPACT_ATOMS: atom_id res chain seq x y z
N MET A 1 20.97 -5.69 -6.52
CA MET A 1 19.99 -6.71 -6.05
C MET A 1 19.79 -7.68 -7.19
N SER A 2 19.85 -8.98 -6.91
CA SER A 2 19.48 -10.01 -7.87
C SER A 2 17.96 -9.96 -8.10
N SER A 3 17.53 -9.89 -9.36
CA SER A 3 16.12 -10.04 -9.69
C SER A 3 15.61 -11.41 -9.23
N PRO A 4 14.35 -11.53 -8.79
CA PRO A 4 13.79 -12.82 -8.37
C PRO A 4 13.85 -13.83 -9.53
N CYS A 5 14.19 -15.07 -9.22
CA CYS A 5 14.21 -16.15 -10.20
C CYS A 5 12.78 -16.61 -10.50
N CYS A 6 12.59 -17.23 -11.67
CA CYS A 6 11.31 -17.79 -12.05
C CYS A 6 11.07 -19.11 -11.33
N ASP A 7 9.93 -19.23 -10.64
CA ASP A 7 9.59 -20.41 -9.84
C ASP A 7 9.40 -21.64 -10.74
N GLY A 8 8.75 -21.46 -11.90
CA GLY A 8 8.59 -22.52 -12.90
C GLY A 8 9.92 -23.04 -13.45
N CYS A 9 10.86 -22.14 -13.76
CA CYS A 9 12.20 -22.53 -14.22
C CYS A 9 13.03 -23.19 -13.10
N SER A 10 12.88 -22.73 -11.86
CA SER A 10 13.64 -23.25 -10.71
C SER A 10 13.28 -24.70 -10.40
N ARG A 11 12.05 -25.13 -10.70
CA ARG A 11 11.61 -26.54 -10.56
C ARG A 11 12.32 -27.52 -11.52
N ILE A 12 12.97 -27.01 -12.57
CA ILE A 12 13.73 -27.79 -13.55
C ILE A 12 15.21 -27.40 -13.57
N ASP A 13 15.72 -26.91 -12.44
CA ASP A 13 17.11 -26.48 -12.24
C ASP A 13 17.59 -25.40 -13.23
N LYS A 14 16.66 -24.60 -13.78
CA LYS A 14 16.96 -23.43 -14.61
C LYS A 14 16.79 -22.15 -13.80
N SER A 15 17.80 -21.29 -13.83
CA SER A 15 17.75 -19.96 -13.21
C SER A 15 17.50 -18.89 -14.26
N THR A 16 16.23 -18.50 -14.43
CA THR A 16 15.83 -17.41 -15.33
C THR A 16 15.26 -16.25 -14.52
N ILE A 17 15.57 -15.02 -14.92
CA ILE A 17 15.02 -13.81 -14.27
C ILE A 17 13.51 -13.71 -14.51
N SER A 18 12.76 -13.48 -13.44
CA SER A 18 11.33 -13.19 -13.51
C SER A 18 11.06 -11.77 -13.96
N ILE A 19 10.02 -11.64 -14.79
CA ILE A 19 9.52 -10.35 -15.31
C ILE A 19 8.08 -10.08 -14.88
N ARG A 20 7.35 -11.09 -14.40
CA ARG A 20 6.00 -10.96 -13.87
C ARG A 20 5.85 -11.73 -12.57
N PHE A 21 4.82 -11.36 -11.79
CA PHE A 21 4.35 -12.10 -10.63
C PHE A 21 2.86 -12.37 -10.77
N CYS A 22 2.45 -13.63 -10.60
CA CYS A 22 1.05 -14.03 -10.60
C CYS A 22 0.50 -13.93 -9.17
N MET A 23 -0.49 -13.07 -8.96
CA MET A 23 -1.06 -12.83 -7.65
C MET A 23 -1.89 -14.01 -7.13
N ASP A 24 -2.55 -14.75 -8.03
CA ASP A 24 -3.42 -15.87 -7.64
C ASP A 24 -2.62 -17.15 -7.36
N CYS A 25 -1.51 -17.36 -8.07
CA CYS A 25 -0.62 -18.49 -7.83
C CYS A 25 0.49 -18.20 -6.82
N GLU A 26 0.72 -16.92 -6.51
CA GLU A 26 1.88 -16.44 -5.75
C GLU A 26 3.23 -16.86 -6.37
N GLU A 27 3.32 -16.92 -7.69
CA GLU A 27 4.50 -17.39 -8.45
C GLU A 27 5.15 -16.27 -9.29
N SER A 28 6.48 -16.26 -9.33
CA SER A 28 7.32 -15.40 -10.16
C SER A 28 7.60 -16.06 -11.52
N LEU A 29 7.33 -15.32 -12.60
CA LEU A 29 7.31 -15.85 -13.97
C LEU A 29 8.29 -15.11 -14.88
N CYS A 30 9.09 -15.86 -15.63
CA CYS A 30 9.82 -15.35 -16.80
C CYS A 30 8.87 -15.21 -18.02
N HIS A 31 9.38 -14.76 -19.17
CA HIS A 31 8.57 -14.59 -20.38
C HIS A 31 7.91 -15.91 -20.87
N GLU A 32 8.67 -17.00 -20.83
CA GLU A 32 8.18 -18.33 -21.25
C GLU A 32 7.11 -18.83 -20.30
N CYS A 33 7.36 -18.75 -18.99
CA CYS A 33 6.39 -19.15 -17.98
C CYS A 33 5.15 -18.28 -17.99
N ASP A 34 5.24 -16.95 -18.19
CA ASP A 34 4.08 -16.06 -18.39
C ASP A 34 3.23 -16.48 -19.60
N THR A 35 3.88 -16.83 -20.71
CA THR A 35 3.20 -17.28 -21.92
C THR A 35 2.47 -18.60 -21.67
N ALA A 36 3.15 -19.58 -21.06
CA ALA A 36 2.53 -20.86 -20.68
C ALA A 36 1.40 -20.68 -19.66
N HIS A 37 1.57 -19.77 -18.71
CA HIS A 37 0.56 -19.42 -17.71
C HIS A 37 -0.73 -18.97 -18.38
N LYS A 38 -0.64 -18.11 -19.40
CA LYS A 38 -1.79 -17.59 -20.12
C LYS A 38 -2.45 -18.57 -21.08
N THR A 39 -1.78 -19.65 -21.50
CA THR A 39 -2.37 -20.64 -22.41
C THR A 39 -3.18 -21.70 -21.68
N ILE A 40 -2.97 -21.86 -20.37
CA ILE A 40 -3.72 -22.80 -19.55
C ILE A 40 -5.08 -22.19 -19.19
N LYS A 41 -6.18 -22.83 -19.60
CA LYS A 41 -7.55 -22.29 -19.50
C LYS A 41 -7.96 -21.80 -18.10
N VAL A 42 -7.47 -22.45 -17.03
CA VAL A 42 -7.79 -22.05 -15.65
C VAL A 42 -6.98 -20.85 -15.16
N LEU A 43 -5.83 -20.58 -15.79
CA LEU A 43 -4.89 -19.54 -15.39
C LEU A 43 -5.04 -18.26 -16.23
N THR A 44 -5.83 -18.28 -17.31
CA THR A 44 -6.04 -17.14 -18.23
C THR A 44 -6.63 -15.92 -17.53
N THR A 45 -7.36 -16.11 -16.45
CA THR A 45 -7.99 -15.05 -15.65
C THR A 45 -7.11 -14.59 -14.49
N HIS A 46 -5.92 -15.16 -14.32
CA HIS A 46 -5.04 -14.78 -13.21
C HIS A 46 -4.48 -13.37 -13.41
N GLN A 47 -4.39 -12.63 -12.31
CA GLN A 47 -3.82 -11.30 -12.27
C GLN A 47 -2.29 -11.38 -12.28
N LEU A 48 -1.70 -10.81 -13.32
CA LEU A 48 -0.25 -10.78 -13.54
C LEU A 48 0.29 -9.36 -13.43
N VAL A 49 1.17 -9.12 -12.48
CA VAL A 49 1.85 -7.82 -12.28
C VAL A 49 3.20 -7.85 -12.97
N ASN A 50 3.52 -6.81 -13.74
CA ASN A 50 4.82 -6.69 -14.39
C ASN A 50 5.85 -6.15 -13.38
N LEU A 51 6.86 -6.96 -13.06
CA LEU A 51 7.92 -6.61 -12.12
C LEU A 51 8.83 -5.49 -12.66
N ASN A 52 8.89 -5.32 -13.97
CA ASN A 52 9.64 -4.23 -14.62
C ASN A 52 8.81 -2.95 -14.78
N ALA A 53 7.48 -3.02 -14.63
CA ALA A 53 6.59 -1.86 -14.63
C ALA A 53 6.39 -1.26 -13.23
N LEU A 54 6.79 -1.99 -12.19
CA LEU A 54 7.03 -1.37 -10.89
C LEU A 54 8.18 -0.36 -11.09
N PRO A 55 8.03 0.90 -10.65
CA PRO A 55 9.02 1.93 -10.92
C PRO A 55 10.41 1.41 -10.54
N THR A 56 11.31 1.36 -11.53
CA THR A 56 12.69 0.85 -11.43
C THR A 56 13.58 1.66 -10.49
N GLY A 57 13.01 2.60 -9.74
CA GLY A 57 13.50 3.00 -8.42
C GLY A 57 12.65 2.32 -7.35
N THR A 58 12.95 1.05 -7.02
CA THR A 58 12.30 0.31 -5.93
C THR A 58 12.24 1.18 -4.68
N VAL A 59 11.05 1.67 -4.39
CA VAL A 59 10.72 2.22 -3.08
C VAL A 59 10.70 1.04 -2.14
N LYS A 60 11.80 0.78 -1.46
CA LYS A 60 11.83 -0.29 -0.45
C LYS A 60 11.16 0.16 0.82
N TYR A 61 11.27 1.46 1.12
CA TYR A 61 10.71 2.06 2.32
C TYR A 61 10.12 3.43 1.96
N LEU A 62 8.95 3.70 2.52
CA LEU A 62 8.41 5.04 2.65
C LEU A 62 8.41 5.38 4.13
N ALA A 63 8.85 6.59 4.44
CA ALA A 63 8.70 7.13 5.79
C ALA A 63 8.06 8.51 5.70
N ALA A 64 7.02 8.70 6.49
CA ALA A 64 6.63 10.03 6.92
C ALA A 64 7.76 10.57 7.78
N LYS A 65 8.34 11.71 7.39
CA LYS A 65 9.39 12.30 8.23
C LYS A 65 8.78 12.85 9.53
N PRO A 66 9.55 12.84 10.63
CA PRO A 66 9.05 13.23 11.93
C PRO A 66 8.58 14.69 11.97
N TYR A 67 7.61 14.93 12.85
CA TYR A 67 6.89 16.14 13.34
C TYR A 67 7.24 17.56 12.87
N SER A 68 8.41 17.84 12.33
CA SER A 68 8.81 19.14 11.76
C SER A 68 8.77 19.16 10.23
N ASP A 69 8.94 18.01 9.56
CA ASP A 69 9.04 17.94 8.10
C ASP A 69 7.68 17.50 7.52
N LYS A 70 7.07 18.34 6.69
CA LYS A 70 5.75 18.11 6.06
C LYS A 70 5.82 17.13 4.89
N LYS A 71 6.70 16.12 5.00
CA LYS A 71 7.17 15.37 3.85
C LYS A 71 7.05 13.87 4.02
N ILE A 72 6.77 13.20 2.92
CA ILE A 72 6.98 11.76 2.75
C ILE A 72 8.26 11.58 1.95
N CYS A 73 9.15 10.73 2.47
CA CYS A 73 10.42 10.41 1.83
C CYS A 73 10.41 8.99 1.29
N ARG A 74 10.89 8.86 0.06
CA ARG A 74 11.14 7.60 -0.64
C ARG A 74 12.58 7.17 -0.39
N PHE A 75 12.77 5.91 -0.03
CA PHE A 75 14.08 5.34 0.24
C PHE A 75 14.36 4.14 -0.67
N SER A 76 15.55 4.12 -1.27
CA SER A 76 16.06 2.98 -2.07
C SER A 76 16.80 1.94 -1.21
N SER A 77 17.18 2.34 0.00
CA SER A 77 17.92 1.64 1.05
C SER A 77 17.62 2.33 2.39
N ALA A 78 17.85 1.67 3.52
CA ALA A 78 17.38 2.14 4.84
C ALA A 78 17.92 3.53 5.27
N ASP A 79 18.96 4.03 4.59
CA ASP A 79 19.75 5.19 4.97
C ASP A 79 19.65 6.36 3.98
N LYS A 80 19.15 6.15 2.75
CA LYS A 80 19.15 7.20 1.71
C LYS A 80 17.76 7.53 1.17
N CYS A 81 17.27 8.72 1.52
CA CYS A 81 16.14 9.36 0.87
C CYS A 81 16.53 9.71 -0.58
N THR A 82 15.81 9.16 -1.56
CA THR A 82 16.03 9.38 -3.00
C THR A 82 14.99 10.31 -3.63
N GLY A 83 13.98 10.71 -2.86
CA GLY A 83 12.94 11.64 -3.31
C GLY A 83 11.99 11.97 -2.16
N SER A 84 11.36 13.14 -2.24
CA SER A 84 10.40 13.58 -1.22
C SER A 84 9.25 14.35 -1.83
N VAL A 85 8.09 14.24 -1.20
CA VAL A 85 6.89 15.02 -1.54
C VAL A 85 6.52 15.87 -0.34
N ASP A 86 6.25 17.14 -0.58
CA ASP A 86 5.68 18.04 0.42
C ASP A 86 4.16 17.90 0.42
N LEU A 87 3.59 17.64 1.59
CA LEU A 87 2.16 17.49 1.83
C LEU A 87 1.48 18.84 2.14
N GLY A 88 2.27 19.90 2.34
CA GLY A 88 1.84 21.20 2.85
C GLY A 88 1.48 21.18 4.34
N GLU A 89 1.36 19.99 4.93
CA GLU A 89 0.95 19.73 6.30
C GLU A 89 1.68 18.53 6.91
N LYS A 90 1.65 18.42 8.24
CA LYS A 90 2.30 17.34 8.98
C LYS A 90 1.49 16.04 8.85
N PRO A 91 2.10 14.95 8.36
CA PRO A 91 1.46 13.64 8.38
C PRO A 91 1.41 13.06 9.80
N TRP A 92 0.37 12.27 10.08
CA TRP A 92 0.25 11.44 11.28
C TRP A 92 0.70 10.00 11.02
N ASP A 93 0.18 9.42 9.93
CA ASP A 93 0.46 8.05 9.52
C ASP A 93 0.40 7.92 7.99
N ILE A 94 0.95 6.83 7.45
CA ILE A 94 0.98 6.55 6.00
C ILE A 94 0.65 5.09 5.70
N ALA A 95 -0.10 4.86 4.61
CA ALA A 95 -0.38 3.53 4.10
C ALA A 95 -0.16 3.47 2.59
N ILE A 96 0.27 2.31 2.11
CA ILE A 96 0.51 2.06 0.68
C ILE A 96 -0.39 0.91 0.25
N HIS A 97 -1.17 1.11 -0.80
CA HIS A 97 -1.97 0.05 -1.39
C HIS A 97 -1.05 -0.90 -2.16
N SER A 98 -1.06 -2.18 -1.81
CA SER A 98 -0.10 -3.15 -2.34
C SER A 98 -0.25 -3.39 -3.85
N LYS A 99 -1.48 -3.31 -4.39
CA LYS A 99 -1.72 -3.58 -5.82
C LYS A 99 -1.48 -2.35 -6.71
N SER A 100 -2.00 -1.20 -6.31
CA SER A 100 -1.95 0.02 -7.13
C SER A 100 -0.76 0.92 -6.84
N GLY A 101 -0.07 0.72 -5.70
CA GLY A 101 0.98 1.61 -5.23
C GLY A 101 0.47 2.98 -4.77
N LYS A 102 -0.85 3.18 -4.68
CA LYS A 102 -1.47 4.41 -4.15
C LYS A 102 -1.04 4.61 -2.71
N ILE A 103 -0.51 5.79 -2.40
CA ILE A 103 -0.07 6.15 -1.04
C ILE A 103 -1.14 7.07 -0.44
N VAL A 104 -1.49 6.84 0.81
CA VAL A 104 -2.40 7.70 1.57
C VAL A 104 -1.71 8.13 2.84
N ALA A 105 -1.87 9.39 3.20
CA ALA A 105 -1.41 9.96 4.46
C ALA A 105 -2.58 10.58 5.21
N THR A 106 -2.65 10.33 6.51
CA THR A 106 -3.48 11.13 7.42
C THR A 106 -2.73 12.40 7.79
N LEU A 107 -3.42 13.54 7.82
CA LEU A 107 -2.84 14.83 8.14
C LEU A 107 -3.35 15.32 9.50
N ARG A 108 -2.55 16.19 10.14
CA ARG A 108 -2.86 16.73 11.47
C ARG A 108 -4.16 17.54 11.53
N SER A 109 -4.61 18.08 10.40
CA SER A 109 -5.88 18.78 10.21
C SER A 109 -7.11 17.89 10.30
N GLY A 110 -6.93 16.56 10.26
CA GLY A 110 -8.07 15.63 10.13
C GLY A 110 -8.44 15.34 8.68
N SER A 111 -7.60 15.72 7.71
CA SER A 111 -7.77 15.37 6.30
C SER A 111 -6.90 14.17 5.89
N LEU A 112 -7.26 13.53 4.79
CA LEU A 112 -6.40 12.60 4.06
C LEU A 112 -5.74 13.30 2.89
N GLN A 113 -4.56 12.84 2.52
CA GLN A 113 -3.94 13.19 1.24
C GLN A 113 -3.50 11.94 0.50
N ILE A 114 -3.85 11.89 -0.80
CA ILE A 114 -3.43 10.82 -1.69
C ILE A 114 -2.19 11.27 -2.46
N LEU A 115 -1.26 10.35 -2.64
CA LEU A 115 -0.15 10.50 -3.55
C LEU A 115 -0.18 9.37 -4.56
N GLU A 116 -0.12 9.75 -5.83
CA GLU A 116 0.08 8.83 -6.95
C GLU A 116 1.43 9.14 -7.58
N ASN A 117 2.27 8.13 -7.78
CA ASN A 117 3.63 8.31 -8.33
C ASN A 117 4.54 9.29 -7.56
N MET A 118 4.30 9.52 -6.27
CA MET A 118 4.95 10.58 -5.47
C MET A 118 4.64 11.98 -5.99
N GLU A 119 3.41 12.20 -6.42
CA GLU A 119 2.85 13.52 -6.63
C GLU A 119 1.61 13.65 -5.77
N ALA A 120 1.51 14.73 -5.01
CA ALA A 120 0.32 15.00 -4.21
C ALA A 120 -0.84 15.35 -5.14
N THR A 121 -1.90 14.54 -5.13
CA THR A 121 -3.02 14.70 -6.06
C THR A 121 -4.20 15.40 -5.42
N THR A 122 -4.73 14.85 -4.33
CA THR A 122 -6.02 15.29 -3.78
C THR A 122 -6.04 15.19 -2.26
N LYS A 123 -6.63 16.20 -1.62
CA LYS A 123 -6.95 16.20 -0.19
C LYS A 123 -8.43 15.91 0.00
N PHE A 124 -8.74 15.02 0.93
CA PHE A 124 -10.10 14.65 1.28
C PHE A 124 -10.35 15.02 2.73
N ASP A 125 -11.36 15.84 2.96
CA ASP A 125 -11.85 16.10 4.31
C ASP A 125 -12.81 14.97 4.66
N ILE A 126 -12.37 14.08 5.56
CA ILE A 126 -13.28 13.15 6.22
C ILE A 126 -13.92 13.92 7.37
N LEU A 127 -15.19 13.66 7.66
CA LEU A 127 -16.03 14.36 8.65
C LEU A 127 -15.54 14.31 10.12
N SER A 128 -14.29 13.93 10.38
CA SER A 128 -13.67 13.85 11.71
C SER A 128 -12.91 15.12 12.07
N ASP A 129 -12.87 15.45 13.37
CA ASP A 129 -12.01 16.50 13.90
C ASP A 129 -10.52 16.10 13.88
N LYS A 130 -10.21 14.80 13.96
CA LYS A 130 -8.85 14.25 13.89
C LYS A 130 -8.82 12.85 13.29
N LEU A 131 -7.84 12.64 12.42
CA LEU A 131 -7.48 11.32 11.89
C LEU A 131 -6.09 10.93 12.42
N TYR A 132 -5.90 9.64 12.68
CA TYR A 132 -4.67 9.10 13.26
C TYR A 132 -4.08 8.04 12.34
N GLY A 133 -4.36 6.77 12.60
CA GLY A 133 -3.85 5.65 11.84
C GLY A 133 -4.60 5.43 10.52
N VAL A 134 -3.89 4.89 9.54
CA VAL A 134 -4.44 4.52 8.24
C VAL A 134 -3.85 3.19 7.77
N ALA A 135 -4.68 2.33 7.19
CA ALA A 135 -4.26 1.06 6.64
C ALA A 135 -5.12 0.65 5.46
N TRP A 136 -4.52 -0.06 4.50
CA TRP A 136 -5.25 -0.75 3.46
C TRP A 136 -5.61 -2.17 3.92
N ILE A 137 -6.87 -2.56 3.77
CA ILE A 137 -7.33 -3.94 3.94
C ILE A 137 -7.95 -4.38 2.61
N ASN A 138 -7.21 -5.18 1.85
CA ASN A 138 -7.50 -5.41 0.43
C ASN A 138 -7.54 -4.07 -0.32
N ASP A 139 -8.62 -3.82 -1.07
CA ASP A 139 -8.82 -2.59 -1.85
C ASP A 139 -9.59 -1.50 -1.07
N ASP A 140 -9.95 -1.76 0.19
CA ASP A 140 -10.60 -0.78 1.08
C ASP A 140 -9.58 -0.07 1.97
N LEU A 141 -9.77 1.23 2.14
CA LEU A 141 -8.98 2.05 3.05
C LEU A 141 -9.70 2.13 4.40
N VAL A 142 -8.97 1.82 5.47
CA VAL A 142 -9.45 1.96 6.84
C VAL A 142 -8.68 3.08 7.51
N VAL A 143 -9.42 4.03 8.07
CA VAL A 143 -8.88 5.25 8.69
C VAL A 143 -9.48 5.36 10.07
N GLY A 144 -8.67 5.45 11.12
CA GLY A 144 -9.23 5.68 12.44
C GLY A 144 -9.13 7.14 12.86
N GLY A 145 -10.26 7.65 13.33
CA GLY A 145 -10.39 8.93 14.01
C GLY A 145 -10.33 8.78 15.52
N LYS A 146 -10.83 9.80 16.22
CA LYS A 146 -10.78 9.90 17.69
C LYS A 146 -11.73 8.95 18.42
N ALA A 147 -12.90 8.69 17.83
CA ALA A 147 -13.93 7.81 18.41
C ALA A 147 -14.57 6.88 17.37
N GLU A 148 -14.04 6.90 16.15
CA GLU A 148 -14.67 6.35 14.95
C GLU A 148 -13.61 5.70 14.07
N ILE A 149 -14.00 4.66 13.33
CA ILE A 149 -13.22 4.08 12.24
C ILE A 149 -14.01 4.23 10.96
N TYR A 150 -13.41 4.86 9.95
CA TYR A 150 -13.98 5.06 8.64
C TYR A 150 -13.44 4.01 7.67
N PHE A 151 -14.33 3.48 6.86
CA PHE A 151 -14.02 2.58 5.75
C PHE A 151 -14.35 3.33 4.48
N LEU A 152 -13.37 3.44 3.60
CA LEU A 152 -13.50 4.02 2.27
C LEU A 152 -13.19 2.94 1.24
N ASP A 153 -13.89 2.96 0.12
CA ASP A 153 -13.63 2.03 -0.97
C ASP A 153 -12.36 2.40 -1.77
N SER A 154 -12.07 1.65 -2.83
CA SER A 154 -10.90 1.91 -3.70
C SER A 154 -10.94 3.26 -4.43
N ASN A 155 -12.13 3.85 -4.57
CA ASN A 155 -12.37 5.16 -5.16
C ASN A 155 -12.31 6.28 -4.12
N MET A 156 -12.06 5.93 -2.85
CA MET A 156 -12.01 6.85 -1.71
C MET A 156 -13.38 7.44 -1.37
N GLU A 157 -14.44 6.72 -1.72
CA GLU A 157 -15.79 7.05 -1.30
C GLU A 157 -16.06 6.44 0.07
N HIS A 158 -16.71 7.20 0.94
CA HIS A 158 -17.08 6.72 2.27
C HIS A 158 -18.11 5.59 2.15
N ALA A 159 -17.74 4.41 2.65
CA ALA A 159 -18.58 3.22 2.63
C ALA A 159 -19.26 2.98 3.99
N LYS A 160 -18.52 3.17 5.09
CA LYS A 160 -19.01 2.84 6.44
C LYS A 160 -18.24 3.59 7.53
N THR A 161 -18.94 3.88 8.64
CA THR A 161 -18.32 4.29 9.92
C THR A 161 -18.64 3.28 11.01
N LEU A 162 -17.64 2.94 11.82
CA LEU A 162 -17.79 2.18 13.05
C LEU A 162 -17.53 3.08 14.25
N GLN A 163 -18.50 3.18 15.16
CA GLN A 163 -18.33 3.87 16.44
C GLN A 163 -17.56 2.96 17.40
N ILE A 164 -16.44 3.44 17.93
CA ILE A 164 -15.61 2.69 18.90
C ILE A 164 -15.54 3.37 20.26
N GLY A 165 -15.97 4.64 20.37
CA GLY A 165 -15.89 5.40 21.62
C GLY A 165 -14.55 6.12 21.78
N ALA A 166 -14.52 7.12 22.66
CA ALA A 166 -13.32 7.93 22.88
C ALA A 166 -12.24 7.16 23.65
N ASN A 167 -10.97 7.45 23.35
CA ASN A 167 -9.78 6.89 24.02
C ASN A 167 -9.53 5.39 23.81
N VAL A 168 -10.11 4.79 22.78
CA VAL A 168 -9.81 3.41 22.38
C VAL A 168 -8.57 3.40 21.49
N ILE A 169 -7.60 2.54 21.82
CA ILE A 169 -6.52 2.20 20.89
C ILE A 169 -7.03 1.13 19.95
N TYR A 170 -6.84 1.33 18.65
CA TYR A 170 -7.12 0.28 17.67
C TYR A 170 -5.83 -0.14 16.95
N TYR A 171 -5.80 -1.40 16.53
CA TYR A 171 -4.77 -1.96 15.69
C TYR A 171 -5.42 -2.68 14.52
N ILE A 172 -4.99 -2.33 13.30
CA ILE A 172 -5.47 -2.95 12.07
C ILE A 172 -4.43 -3.96 11.63
N HIS A 173 -4.75 -5.25 11.75
CA HIS A 173 -3.82 -6.30 11.36
C HIS A 173 -4.10 -6.71 9.91
N ALA A 174 -3.20 -6.30 9.01
CA ALA A 174 -3.39 -6.48 7.57
C ALA A 174 -3.52 -7.95 7.14
N LYS A 175 -2.82 -8.88 7.82
CA LYS A 175 -2.77 -10.30 7.41
C LYS A 175 -4.06 -11.06 7.70
N ASP A 176 -4.71 -10.82 8.84
CA ASP A 176 -5.95 -11.51 9.23
C ASP A 176 -7.20 -10.66 9.01
N ARG A 177 -7.02 -9.40 8.56
CA ARG A 177 -8.09 -8.47 8.20
C ARG A 177 -8.99 -8.13 9.38
N LYS A 178 -8.43 -8.07 10.59
CA LYS A 178 -9.17 -7.72 11.80
C LYS A 178 -8.73 -6.38 12.36
N VAL A 179 -9.71 -5.68 12.92
CA VAL A 179 -9.49 -4.54 13.80
C VAL A 179 -9.53 -5.06 15.23
N TYR A 180 -8.44 -4.86 15.95
CA TYR A 180 -8.34 -5.13 17.37
C TYR A 180 -8.52 -3.82 18.12
N LEU A 181 -9.35 -3.84 19.16
CA LEU A 181 -9.59 -2.70 20.03
C LEU A 181 -9.03 -3.01 21.41
N SER A 182 -8.37 -2.04 22.02
CA SER A 182 -7.98 -2.06 23.41
C SER A 182 -8.48 -0.79 24.07
N ASP A 183 -9.14 -0.96 25.21
CA ASP A 183 -9.40 0.15 26.11
C ASP A 183 -8.08 0.58 26.76
N TYR A 184 -8.01 1.87 27.10
CA TYR A 184 -6.90 2.47 27.87
C TYR A 184 -7.07 2.22 29.36
#